data_AF-A0A381PP58-F1
#
_entry.id   AF-A0A381PP58-F1
#
_cell.length_a   1.000
_cell.length_b   1.000
_cell.length_c   1.000
_cell.angle_alpha   90.00
_cell.angle_beta   90.00
_cell.angle_gamma   90.00
#
_symmetry.space_group_name_H-M   'P 1'
#
loop_
_entity.id
_entity.type
_entity.pdbx_description
1 polymer ?
#
loop_
_entity_poly.entity_id
_entity_poly.type
_entity_poly.pdbx_seq_one_letter_code
_entity_poly.pdbx_strand_id
1 'polypeptide(L)'
;MTVSIMSPDRTYDVIIVGGGHAGSEAAAAAARLGARTLLITPDLARVGQMSCNPAIGGIAKGVVAREVDALGGIMGRATDAARIQFRMLNRSKGPAVWSPRAQCDRELYPLGVRRALDEVPGLFLHEDMVTGLLMQDGRVTGVRTDGGEFRAEAVVVTAGTFLRGRIHIGGDASVGAGRVGEAPSVELAQELEARGLEIARFKTGTPPRIDGRSVDFTRTERQDGDPQDFRFSSYVRESIPEQRPCWITWTGEGLREVVERNLDRSALFGGEISGRGPRYCPSIEDKIVRFPDAARHQVFLEPEGLESTELYVNGLSTSLPAEVQMEFLHTVPGLERVEVTRVGYAIEYDYFPPHQLRHTLEVRAFPGLYFAGQINGTTGYEEAAGQGLMAGANAALRVLGRAPFVLERDEAYIGVLIDDLITKGTDEPYRLFTSRAEFRLLLRQDNASRRLGPRAREIGLLTERQNEALEILEERDLRVRRWFVETVIEPADANPLLGQCGSSPVRQSVRASELLKRPEVPASGLAHAGGAMFDPATDTDAVAAVEIEIKYEGYVRREAERARSLRRQADFELPDDLPYEELLSISSEAREKMARVRPSTLAQAGRIPGVSPADLQSLILEVRRWRRKEACFT
;
A
#
# COMPACT_ATOMS: atom_id res chain seq x y z
N MET A 1 37.82 -19.90 -14.88
CA MET A 1 36.53 -19.32 -14.45
C MET A 1 36.81 -18.39 -13.30
N THR A 2 37.02 -17.12 -13.58
CA THR A 2 37.35 -16.10 -12.58
C THR A 2 36.08 -15.77 -11.82
N VAL A 3 35.93 -16.33 -10.63
CA VAL A 3 34.92 -15.89 -9.67
C VAL A 3 35.22 -14.43 -9.37
N SER A 4 34.44 -13.52 -9.94
CA SER A 4 34.42 -12.13 -9.49
C SER A 4 33.76 -12.13 -8.12
N ILE A 5 34.55 -12.45 -7.09
CA ILE A 5 34.21 -12.18 -5.69
C ILE A 5 33.85 -10.69 -5.68
N MET A 6 32.59 -10.35 -5.43
CA MET A 6 32.18 -8.95 -5.26
C MET A 6 33.06 -8.38 -4.14
N SER A 7 34.02 -7.53 -4.50
CA SER A 7 34.96 -6.96 -3.53
C SER A 7 34.18 -6.12 -2.51
N PRO A 8 34.43 -6.29 -1.19
CA PRO A 8 33.85 -5.47 -0.12
C PRO A 8 34.12 -3.96 -0.27
N ASP A 9 35.10 -3.58 -1.09
CA ASP A 9 35.44 -2.18 -1.40
C ASP A 9 34.50 -1.51 -2.43
N ARG A 10 33.31 -2.06 -2.71
CA ARG A 10 32.36 -1.44 -3.64
C ARG A 10 31.47 -0.42 -2.93
N THR A 11 31.70 0.85 -3.22
CA THR A 11 30.80 1.96 -2.85
C THR A 11 29.54 1.95 -3.72
N TYR A 12 28.39 2.06 -3.07
CA TYR A 12 27.08 2.26 -3.70
C TYR A 12 26.54 3.64 -3.33
N ASP A 13 25.57 4.14 -4.08
CA ASP A 13 24.90 5.39 -3.73
C ASP A 13 23.82 5.11 -2.68
N VAL A 14 23.06 4.04 -2.90
CA VAL A 14 21.95 3.61 -2.03
C VAL A 14 22.05 2.11 -1.76
N ILE A 15 21.91 1.71 -0.50
CA ILE A 15 21.74 0.30 -0.09
C ILE A 15 20.31 0.09 0.41
N ILE A 16 19.66 -0.97 -0.06
CA ILE A 16 18.34 -1.41 0.37
C ILE A 16 18.50 -2.69 1.19
N VAL A 17 18.00 -2.68 2.41
CA VAL A 17 18.05 -3.82 3.34
C VAL A 17 16.69 -4.53 3.34
N GLY A 18 16.66 -5.75 2.81
CA GLY A 18 15.49 -6.61 2.71
C GLY A 18 14.86 -6.63 1.30
N GLY A 19 14.54 -7.81 0.80
CA GLY A 19 13.92 -8.02 -0.52
C GLY A 19 12.39 -8.14 -0.51
N GLY A 20 11.71 -7.61 0.51
CA GLY A 20 10.24 -7.61 0.57
C GLY A 20 9.60 -6.57 -0.36
N HIS A 21 8.26 -6.45 -0.33
CA HIS A 21 7.51 -5.51 -1.19
C HIS A 21 8.02 -4.05 -1.12
N ALA A 22 8.36 -3.54 0.07
CA ALA A 22 8.97 -2.22 0.20
C ALA A 22 10.37 -2.16 -0.41
N GLY A 23 11.21 -3.14 -0.13
CA GLY A 23 12.59 -3.18 -0.61
C GLY A 23 12.69 -3.31 -2.12
N SER A 24 11.85 -4.14 -2.74
CA SER A 24 11.81 -4.30 -4.19
C SER A 24 11.43 -2.99 -4.90
N GLU A 25 10.41 -2.27 -4.42
CA GLU A 25 10.06 -0.96 -4.98
C GLU A 25 11.13 0.11 -4.70
N ALA A 26 11.71 0.12 -3.50
CA ALA A 26 12.77 1.06 -3.15
C ALA A 26 14.00 0.90 -4.04
N ALA A 27 14.41 -0.36 -4.27
CA ALA A 27 15.54 -0.70 -5.13
C ALA A 27 15.29 -0.29 -6.59
N ALA A 28 14.11 -0.60 -7.13
CA ALA A 28 13.74 -0.22 -8.49
C ALA A 28 13.67 1.30 -8.64
N ALA A 29 13.06 2.02 -7.70
CA ALA A 29 12.94 3.48 -7.74
C ALA A 29 14.30 4.18 -7.66
N ALA A 30 15.16 3.77 -6.72
CA ALA A 30 16.49 4.36 -6.55
C ALA A 30 17.36 4.16 -7.81
N ALA A 31 17.42 2.93 -8.33
CA ALA A 31 18.21 2.61 -9.50
C ALA A 31 17.72 3.32 -10.78
N ARG A 32 16.40 3.44 -10.98
CA ARG A 32 15.83 4.16 -12.14
C ARG A 32 16.15 5.65 -12.16
N LEU A 33 16.28 6.27 -10.99
CA LEU A 33 16.72 7.66 -10.87
C LEU A 33 18.22 7.85 -11.16
N GLY A 34 18.96 6.77 -11.40
CA GLY A 34 20.37 6.78 -11.76
C GLY A 34 21.32 6.49 -10.59
N ALA A 35 20.81 6.21 -9.38
CA ALA A 35 21.65 5.85 -8.25
C ALA A 35 22.15 4.41 -8.37
N ARG A 36 23.45 4.19 -8.20
CA ARG A 36 24.03 2.86 -8.13
C ARG A 36 23.53 2.15 -6.86
N THR A 37 22.63 1.19 -7.03
CA THR A 37 21.82 0.66 -5.92
C THR A 37 22.13 -0.79 -5.63
N LEU A 38 22.30 -1.16 -4.35
CA LEU A 38 22.46 -2.54 -3.90
C LEU A 38 21.27 -2.97 -3.05
N LEU A 39 20.58 -4.04 -3.42
CA LEU A 39 19.62 -4.72 -2.55
C LEU A 39 20.29 -5.92 -1.90
N ILE A 40 20.32 -5.93 -0.57
CA ILE A 40 20.83 -7.03 0.25
C ILE A 40 19.66 -7.72 0.94
N THR A 41 19.56 -9.04 0.81
CA THR A 41 18.51 -9.84 1.43
C THR A 41 19.04 -11.22 1.82
N PRO A 42 18.53 -11.88 2.88
CA PRO A 42 19.05 -13.19 3.30
C PRO A 42 18.81 -14.34 2.30
N ASP A 43 17.80 -14.19 1.44
CA ASP A 43 17.41 -15.21 0.45
C ASP A 43 16.89 -14.49 -0.81
N LEU A 44 17.63 -14.60 -1.91
CA LEU A 44 17.29 -14.00 -3.20
C LEU A 44 16.12 -14.72 -3.89
N ALA A 45 15.83 -15.97 -3.54
CA ALA A 45 14.69 -16.72 -4.07
C ALA A 45 13.36 -16.26 -3.42
N ARG A 46 13.41 -15.57 -2.27
CA ARG A 46 12.23 -15.04 -1.56
C ARG A 46 11.95 -13.56 -1.80
N VAL A 47 12.62 -12.94 -2.75
CA VAL A 47 12.35 -11.55 -3.13
C VAL A 47 10.90 -11.41 -3.61
N GLY A 48 10.16 -10.43 -3.08
CA GLY A 48 8.75 -10.23 -3.41
C GLY A 48 7.79 -11.30 -2.84
N GLN A 49 8.25 -12.18 -1.94
CA GLN A 49 7.40 -13.24 -1.40
C GLN A 49 6.16 -12.70 -0.66
N MET A 50 4.99 -13.21 -1.05
CA MET A 50 3.72 -12.99 -0.35
C MET A 50 3.66 -13.92 0.87
N SER A 51 3.67 -13.38 2.09
CA SER A 51 3.76 -14.20 3.33
C SER A 51 2.41 -14.54 3.97
N CYS A 52 1.39 -13.76 3.64
CA CYS A 52 0.04 -13.83 4.21
C CYS A 52 -0.96 -14.16 3.10
N ASN A 53 -1.88 -13.24 2.79
CA ASN A 53 -2.92 -13.45 1.79
C ASN A 53 -2.34 -13.56 0.36
N PRO A 54 -2.76 -14.52 -0.49
CA PRO A 54 -2.40 -14.59 -1.92
C PRO A 54 -3.16 -13.54 -2.76
N ALA A 55 -3.15 -12.27 -2.36
CA ALA A 55 -3.87 -11.23 -3.09
C ALA A 55 -3.17 -9.87 -3.05
N ILE A 56 -3.34 -9.11 -4.12
CA ILE A 56 -2.98 -7.69 -4.25
C ILE A 56 -4.25 -6.87 -4.47
N GLY A 57 -4.35 -5.75 -3.78
CA GLY A 57 -5.45 -4.81 -3.88
C GLY A 57 -6.55 -5.06 -2.85
N GLY A 58 -7.79 -4.73 -3.21
CA GLY A 58 -8.89 -4.58 -2.27
C GLY A 58 -9.13 -3.12 -1.89
N ILE A 59 -10.01 -2.85 -0.93
CA ILE A 59 -10.44 -1.46 -0.60
C ILE A 59 -9.23 -0.60 -0.22
N ALA A 60 -9.07 0.54 -0.90
CA ALA A 60 -7.93 1.48 -0.83
C ALA A 60 -6.57 0.90 -1.28
N LYS A 61 -6.27 -0.36 -0.97
CA LYS A 61 -5.09 -1.10 -1.41
C LYS A 61 -4.97 -1.16 -2.93
N GLY A 62 -6.07 -1.43 -3.62
CA GLY A 62 -6.12 -1.47 -5.09
C GLY A 62 -5.80 -0.12 -5.72
N VAL A 63 -6.21 0.98 -5.07
CA VAL A 63 -5.84 2.34 -5.49
C VAL A 63 -4.34 2.53 -5.31
N VAL A 64 -3.76 2.18 -4.16
CA VAL A 64 -2.32 2.31 -3.93
C VAL A 64 -1.50 1.45 -4.89
N ALA A 65 -1.93 0.23 -5.21
CA ALA A 65 -1.25 -0.59 -6.21
C ALA A 65 -1.22 0.09 -7.60
N ARG A 66 -2.31 0.79 -7.98
CA ARG A 66 -2.38 1.60 -9.21
C ARG A 66 -1.52 2.87 -9.12
N GLU A 67 -1.40 3.48 -7.94
CA GLU A 67 -0.54 4.64 -7.72
C GLU A 67 0.95 4.26 -7.77
N VAL A 68 1.32 3.11 -7.20
CA VAL A 68 2.67 2.54 -7.31
C VAL A 68 3.02 2.32 -8.78
N ASP A 69 2.13 1.67 -9.54
CA ASP A 69 2.30 1.48 -10.98
C ASP A 69 2.44 2.81 -11.74
N ALA A 70 1.56 3.79 -11.47
CA ALA A 70 1.59 5.11 -12.10
C ALA A 70 2.90 5.89 -11.83
N LEU A 71 3.57 5.60 -10.72
CA LEU A 71 4.89 6.14 -10.38
C LEU A 71 6.06 5.32 -10.97
N GLY A 72 5.75 4.35 -11.82
CA GLY A 72 6.72 3.47 -12.47
C GLY A 72 7.05 2.20 -11.70
N GLY A 73 6.46 1.97 -10.52
CA GLY A 73 6.72 0.80 -9.67
C GLY A 73 6.46 -0.54 -10.35
N ILE A 74 6.91 -1.63 -9.72
CA ILE A 74 6.89 -2.97 -10.30
C ILE A 74 5.69 -3.82 -9.86
N MET A 75 5.03 -3.47 -8.76
CA MET A 75 3.91 -4.21 -8.18
C MET A 75 2.75 -4.42 -9.17
N GLY A 76 2.38 -3.40 -9.95
CA GLY A 76 1.29 -3.51 -10.93
C GLY A 76 1.58 -4.56 -11.99
N ARG A 77 2.79 -4.51 -12.56
CA ARG A 77 3.29 -5.47 -13.55
C ARG A 77 3.37 -6.89 -12.98
N ALA A 78 3.95 -7.05 -11.78
CA ALA A 78 4.06 -8.36 -11.12
C ALA A 78 2.68 -8.95 -10.79
N THR A 79 1.71 -8.10 -10.43
CA THR A 79 0.33 -8.52 -10.18
C THR A 79 -0.30 -9.07 -11.46
N ASP A 80 -0.16 -8.38 -12.59
CA ASP A 80 -0.74 -8.83 -13.86
C ASP A 80 -0.13 -10.15 -14.36
N ALA A 81 1.18 -10.35 -14.15
CA ALA A 81 1.88 -11.60 -14.52
C ALA A 81 1.47 -12.81 -13.65
N ALA A 82 0.94 -12.57 -12.45
CA ALA A 82 0.64 -13.62 -11.48
C ALA A 82 -0.84 -13.72 -11.13
N ARG A 83 -1.71 -12.87 -11.69
CA ARG A 83 -3.13 -12.85 -11.31
C ARG A 83 -3.84 -14.11 -11.78
N ILE A 84 -4.45 -14.81 -10.84
CA ILE A 84 -5.30 -15.99 -11.08
C ILE A 84 -6.76 -15.70 -10.78
N GLN A 85 -7.11 -14.50 -10.34
CA GLN A 85 -8.50 -14.03 -10.30
C GLN A 85 -8.48 -12.51 -10.23
N PHE A 86 -9.40 -11.84 -10.91
CA PHE A 86 -9.61 -10.41 -10.78
C PHE A 86 -11.07 -10.10 -10.39
N ARG A 87 -11.27 -9.14 -9.49
CA ARG A 87 -12.58 -8.55 -9.19
C ARG A 87 -12.50 -7.05 -8.95
N MET A 88 -13.45 -6.30 -9.50
CA MET A 88 -13.65 -4.90 -9.12
C MET A 88 -14.58 -4.81 -7.90
N LEU A 89 -14.05 -4.42 -6.75
CA LEU A 89 -14.84 -4.31 -5.52
C LEU A 89 -15.73 -3.04 -5.52
N ASN A 90 -16.84 -3.10 -4.78
CA ASN A 90 -17.78 -1.99 -4.60
C ASN A 90 -18.41 -1.45 -5.89
N ARG A 91 -18.54 -2.26 -6.95
CA ARG A 91 -19.07 -1.84 -8.24
C ARG A 91 -20.43 -1.10 -8.14
N SER A 92 -21.29 -1.51 -7.20
CA SER A 92 -22.60 -0.88 -6.94
C SER A 92 -22.57 0.47 -6.21
N LYS A 93 -21.43 0.89 -5.65
CA LYS A 93 -21.31 2.10 -4.79
C LYS A 93 -20.70 3.32 -5.51
N GLY A 94 -20.40 3.19 -6.80
CA GLY A 94 -19.87 4.26 -7.65
C GLY A 94 -18.33 4.38 -7.68
N PRO A 95 -17.79 5.12 -8.68
CA PRO A 95 -16.38 5.11 -9.05
C PRO A 95 -15.42 5.65 -7.98
N ALA A 96 -15.91 6.47 -7.05
CA ALA A 96 -15.11 6.99 -5.93
C ALA A 96 -14.60 5.91 -4.97
N VAL A 97 -15.26 4.74 -4.95
CA VAL A 97 -14.96 3.65 -4.01
C VAL A 97 -14.72 2.30 -4.70
N TRP A 98 -14.71 2.30 -6.03
CA TRP A 98 -14.26 1.16 -6.83
C TRP A 98 -12.79 0.90 -6.53
N SER A 99 -12.45 -0.36 -6.28
CA SER A 99 -11.08 -0.74 -5.97
C SER A 99 -10.77 -2.11 -6.55
N PRO A 100 -9.72 -2.24 -7.39
CA PRO A 100 -9.36 -3.51 -7.97
C PRO A 100 -8.77 -4.45 -6.91
N ARG A 101 -9.06 -5.74 -7.05
CA ARG A 101 -8.45 -6.82 -6.26
C ARG A 101 -8.09 -7.95 -7.20
N ALA A 102 -6.84 -8.40 -7.14
CA ALA A 102 -6.40 -9.64 -7.77
C ALA A 102 -6.03 -10.67 -6.71
N GLN A 103 -6.44 -11.91 -6.94
CA GLN A 103 -5.78 -13.05 -6.33
C GLN A 103 -4.56 -13.39 -7.18
N CYS A 104 -3.43 -13.65 -6.53
CA CYS A 104 -2.16 -13.91 -7.19
C CYS A 104 -1.67 -15.32 -6.85
N ASP A 105 -1.13 -15.98 -7.86
CA ASP A 105 -0.31 -17.17 -7.67
C ASP A 105 0.97 -16.78 -6.90
N ARG A 106 1.20 -17.45 -5.77
CA ARG A 106 2.30 -17.13 -4.85
C ARG A 106 3.67 -17.56 -5.35
N GLU A 107 3.75 -18.38 -6.39
CA GLU A 107 5.01 -18.74 -7.04
C GLU A 107 5.29 -17.79 -8.23
N LEU A 108 4.25 -17.45 -8.99
CA LEU A 108 4.40 -16.52 -10.13
C LEU A 108 4.67 -15.08 -9.69
N TYR A 109 4.10 -14.62 -8.58
CA TYR A 109 4.28 -13.22 -8.15
C TYR A 109 5.74 -12.87 -7.81
N PRO A 110 6.45 -13.64 -6.95
CA PRO A 110 7.88 -13.44 -6.69
C PRO A 110 8.72 -13.52 -7.96
N LEU A 111 8.39 -14.43 -8.88
CA LEU A 111 9.05 -14.55 -10.17
C LEU A 111 8.87 -13.28 -11.02
N GLY A 112 7.65 -12.72 -11.04
CA GLY A 112 7.35 -11.45 -11.70
C GLY A 112 8.14 -10.29 -11.10
N VAL A 113 8.21 -10.20 -9.76
CA VAL A 113 9.05 -9.20 -9.06
C VAL A 113 10.51 -9.37 -9.43
N ARG A 114 11.04 -10.61 -9.38
CA ARG A 114 12.43 -10.90 -9.69
C ARG A 114 12.81 -10.49 -11.10
N ARG A 115 12.00 -10.88 -12.10
CA ARG A 115 12.19 -10.47 -13.51
C ARG A 115 12.21 -8.95 -13.65
N ALA A 116 11.25 -8.27 -13.01
CA ALA A 116 11.17 -6.81 -13.09
C ALA A 116 12.41 -6.12 -12.48
N LEU A 117 12.99 -6.67 -11.41
CA LEU A 117 14.22 -6.15 -10.79
C LEU A 117 15.46 -6.43 -11.65
N ASP A 118 15.58 -7.64 -12.24
CA ASP A 118 16.71 -8.01 -13.09
C ASP A 118 16.79 -7.15 -14.37
N GLU A 119 15.68 -6.54 -14.78
CA GLU A 119 15.61 -5.60 -15.91
C GLU A 119 16.04 -4.15 -15.55
N VAL A 120 16.27 -3.82 -14.27
CA VAL A 120 16.60 -2.46 -13.85
C VAL A 120 18.11 -2.20 -13.95
N PRO A 121 18.57 -1.30 -14.85
CA PRO A 121 19.99 -0.97 -14.95
C PRO A 121 20.49 -0.30 -13.66
N GLY A 122 21.73 -0.60 -13.27
CA GLY A 122 22.34 0.01 -12.07
C GLY A 122 21.89 -0.59 -10.74
N LEU A 123 20.98 -1.57 -10.75
CA LEU A 123 20.60 -2.36 -9.59
C LEU A 123 21.47 -3.62 -9.46
N PHE A 124 21.96 -3.87 -8.26
CA PHE A 124 22.72 -5.06 -7.90
C PHE A 124 21.98 -5.80 -6.78
N LEU A 125 21.99 -7.13 -6.84
CA LEU A 125 21.35 -7.98 -5.85
C LEU A 125 22.42 -8.81 -5.14
N HIS A 126 22.35 -8.89 -3.82
CA HIS A 126 23.29 -9.64 -3.00
C HIS A 126 22.56 -10.43 -1.92
N GLU A 127 22.98 -11.68 -1.73
CA GLU A 127 22.44 -12.57 -0.72
C GLU A 127 23.34 -12.51 0.51
N ASP A 128 22.88 -11.85 1.58
CA ASP A 128 23.58 -11.76 2.86
C ASP A 128 22.61 -11.26 3.96
N MET A 129 22.98 -11.47 5.23
CA MET A 129 22.26 -10.94 6.38
C MET A 129 22.88 -9.62 6.83
N VAL A 130 22.09 -8.55 6.87
CA VAL A 130 22.53 -7.28 7.45
C VAL A 130 22.41 -7.34 8.98
N THR A 131 23.53 -7.11 9.65
CA THR A 131 23.69 -7.21 11.11
C THR A 131 23.80 -5.83 11.76
N GLY A 132 24.18 -4.79 11.01
CA GLY A 132 24.36 -3.45 11.55
C GLY A 132 24.48 -2.34 10.52
N LEU A 133 24.53 -1.10 11.01
CA LEU A 133 24.76 0.13 10.25
C LEU A 133 26.19 0.63 10.46
N LEU A 134 26.79 1.18 9.41
CA LEU A 134 28.01 1.97 9.49
C LEU A 134 27.62 3.43 9.68
N MET A 135 28.25 4.10 10.65
CA MET A 135 27.93 5.47 11.05
C MET A 135 29.19 6.32 11.11
N GLN A 136 29.10 7.57 10.68
CA GLN A 136 30.14 8.58 10.84
C GLN A 136 29.49 9.94 11.13
N ASP A 137 29.91 10.61 12.20
CA ASP A 137 29.41 11.93 12.60
C ASP A 137 27.86 12.01 12.67
N GLY A 138 27.22 10.93 13.14
CA GLY A 138 25.76 10.83 13.24
C GLY A 138 25.03 10.51 11.92
N ARG A 139 25.73 10.45 10.78
CA ARG A 139 25.20 10.08 9.46
C ARG A 139 25.44 8.59 9.18
N VAL A 140 24.53 7.94 8.45
CA VAL A 140 24.77 6.61 7.91
C VAL A 140 25.78 6.66 6.75
N THR A 141 26.70 5.70 6.73
CA THR A 141 27.73 5.55 5.68
C THR A 141 27.77 4.14 5.07
N GLY A 142 26.82 3.27 5.42
CA GLY A 142 26.72 1.92 4.87
C GLY A 142 26.11 0.92 5.84
N VAL A 143 26.34 -0.36 5.56
CA VAL A 143 25.86 -1.49 6.37
C VAL A 143 26.97 -2.52 6.59
N ARG A 144 26.84 -3.26 7.69
CA ARG A 144 27.64 -4.44 8.02
C ARG A 144 26.77 -5.68 7.89
N THR A 145 27.33 -6.72 7.30
CA THR A 145 26.71 -8.03 7.09
C THR A 145 27.57 -9.13 7.69
N ASP A 146 27.09 -10.38 7.63
CA ASP A 146 27.89 -11.54 8.00
C ASP A 146 29.11 -11.73 7.06
N GLY A 147 28.95 -11.35 5.79
CA GLY A 147 30.00 -11.45 4.76
C GLY A 147 30.97 -10.27 4.66
N GLY A 148 30.67 -9.10 5.26
CA GLY A 148 31.56 -7.95 5.23
C GLY A 148 30.87 -6.59 5.42
N GLU A 149 31.55 -5.52 5.01
CA GLU A 149 31.03 -4.16 5.06
C GLU A 149 30.75 -3.64 3.65
N PHE A 150 29.63 -2.93 3.49
CA PHE A 150 29.24 -2.26 2.25
C PHE A 150 28.99 -0.79 2.52
N ARG A 151 29.64 0.10 1.75
CA ARG A 151 29.51 1.56 1.94
C ARG A 151 28.46 2.16 1.02
N ALA A 152 27.67 3.09 1.56
CA ALA A 152 26.75 3.92 0.80
C ALA A 152 26.42 5.25 1.46
N GLU A 153 25.95 6.20 0.66
CA GLU A 153 25.55 7.52 1.14
C GLU A 153 24.15 7.56 1.76
N ALA A 154 23.31 6.59 1.41
CA ALA A 154 21.99 6.37 1.99
C ALA A 154 21.67 4.87 2.14
N VAL A 155 20.89 4.54 3.17
CA VAL A 155 20.41 3.18 3.46
C VAL A 155 18.89 3.21 3.69
N VAL A 156 18.16 2.32 3.02
CA VAL A 156 16.72 2.11 3.22
C VAL A 156 16.50 0.76 3.89
N VAL A 157 15.97 0.74 5.11
CA VAL A 157 15.67 -0.49 5.85
C VAL A 157 14.21 -0.90 5.64
N THR A 158 14.01 -2.11 5.13
CA THR A 158 12.71 -2.68 4.79
C THR A 158 12.51 -4.07 5.40
N ALA A 159 12.96 -4.23 6.65
CA ALA A 159 13.09 -5.51 7.35
C ALA A 159 11.78 -6.27 7.64
N GLY A 160 10.62 -5.79 7.17
CA GLY A 160 9.35 -6.50 7.30
C GLY A 160 9.03 -6.87 8.75
N THR A 161 8.76 -8.16 8.99
CA THR A 161 8.49 -8.74 10.31
C THR A 161 9.72 -9.39 10.96
N PHE A 162 10.92 -9.15 10.43
CA PHE A 162 12.13 -9.87 10.84
C PHE A 162 12.79 -9.31 12.10
N LEU A 163 12.63 -8.01 12.38
CA LEU A 163 13.27 -7.38 13.54
C LEU A 163 12.71 -7.94 14.85
N ARG A 164 13.56 -8.70 15.57
CA ARG A 164 13.20 -9.50 16.76
C ARG A 164 11.85 -10.23 16.60
N GLY A 165 11.62 -10.77 15.40
CA GLY A 165 10.40 -11.50 15.07
C GLY A 165 10.22 -12.76 15.93
N ARG A 166 9.00 -12.99 16.42
CA ARG A 166 8.62 -14.18 17.20
C ARG A 166 7.30 -14.75 16.69
N ILE A 167 7.28 -16.05 16.44
CA ILE A 167 6.07 -16.79 16.05
C ILE A 167 5.44 -17.42 17.28
N HIS A 168 4.11 -17.28 17.37
CA HIS A 168 3.28 -17.79 18.45
C HIS A 168 2.17 -18.70 17.90
N ILE A 169 2.13 -19.93 18.43
CA ILE A 169 1.11 -20.94 18.17
C ILE A 169 0.73 -21.51 19.54
N GLY A 170 -0.44 -21.14 20.06
CA GLY A 170 -0.86 -21.48 21.41
C GLY A 170 -0.06 -20.76 22.51
N GLY A 171 -0.05 -21.35 23.71
CA GLY A 171 0.79 -20.93 24.84
C GLY A 171 2.16 -21.61 24.90
N ASP A 172 2.57 -22.31 23.83
CA ASP A 172 3.89 -22.94 23.76
C ASP A 172 5.01 -21.91 23.59
N ALA A 173 6.25 -22.33 23.85
CA ALA A 173 7.42 -21.47 23.73
C ALA A 173 7.52 -20.86 22.32
N SER A 174 7.44 -19.53 22.26
CA SER A 174 7.54 -18.80 20.99
C SER A 174 8.89 -19.02 20.29
N VAL A 175 8.84 -19.17 18.97
CA VAL A 175 10.03 -19.42 18.14
C VAL A 175 10.51 -18.11 17.53
N GLY A 176 11.78 -17.77 17.72
CA GLY A 176 12.39 -16.62 17.04
C GLY A 176 12.40 -16.83 15.53
N ALA A 177 11.66 -15.99 14.80
CA ALA A 177 11.50 -16.12 13.36
C ALA A 177 10.92 -14.83 12.76
N GLY A 178 11.46 -14.41 11.61
CA GLY A 178 10.88 -13.31 10.83
C GLY A 178 9.69 -13.77 9.98
N ARG A 179 9.70 -15.05 9.57
CA ARG A 179 8.63 -15.82 8.93
C ARG A 179 8.85 -17.29 9.24
N VAL A 180 7.84 -18.14 9.02
CA VAL A 180 8.02 -19.60 9.22
C VAL A 180 9.19 -20.10 8.37
N GLY A 181 10.18 -20.69 9.05
CA GLY A 181 11.39 -21.22 8.42
C GLY A 181 12.48 -20.18 8.12
N GLU A 182 12.36 -18.93 8.58
CA GLU A 182 13.37 -17.88 8.39
C GLU A 182 13.76 -17.24 9.72
N ALA A 183 15.07 -17.12 9.96
CA ALA A 183 15.63 -16.53 11.18
C ALA A 183 15.26 -15.04 11.32
N PRO A 184 15.07 -14.55 12.55
CA PRO A 184 14.85 -13.12 12.80
C PRO A 184 16.15 -12.32 12.68
N SER A 185 16.04 -11.03 12.40
CA SER A 185 17.16 -10.07 12.48
C SER A 185 17.17 -9.45 13.88
N VAL A 186 18.08 -9.91 14.73
CA VAL A 186 18.17 -9.50 16.14
C VAL A 186 19.17 -8.38 16.33
N GLU A 187 20.37 -8.52 15.75
CA GLU A 187 21.48 -7.59 15.96
C GLU A 187 21.15 -6.19 15.43
N LEU A 188 20.60 -6.08 14.22
CA LEU A 188 20.20 -4.81 13.64
C LEU A 188 19.15 -4.09 14.52
N ALA A 189 18.18 -4.83 15.07
CA ALA A 189 17.16 -4.26 15.95
C ALA A 189 17.77 -3.70 17.25
N GLN A 190 18.67 -4.47 17.88
CA GLN A 190 19.39 -4.03 19.07
C GLN A 190 20.27 -2.80 18.79
N GLU A 191 20.91 -2.76 17.62
CA GLU A 191 21.76 -1.64 17.22
C GLU A 191 20.96 -0.35 16.98
N LEU A 192 19.74 -0.45 16.45
CA LEU A 192 18.84 0.68 16.27
C LEU A 192 18.29 1.19 17.61
N GLU A 193 17.94 0.28 18.53
CA GLU A 193 17.51 0.60 19.89
C GLU A 193 18.61 1.31 20.69
N ALA A 194 19.83 0.76 20.67
CA ALA A 194 20.98 1.29 21.39
C ALA A 194 21.37 2.71 20.94
N ARG A 195 20.96 3.11 19.73
CA ARG A 195 21.15 4.46 19.21
C ARG A 195 20.04 5.45 19.59
N GLY A 196 19.06 5.02 20.39
CA GLY A 196 18.03 5.89 20.96
C GLY A 196 16.79 6.07 20.10
N LEU A 197 16.54 5.21 19.11
CA LEU A 197 15.24 5.19 18.43
C LEU A 197 14.17 4.58 19.33
N GLU A 198 12.99 5.19 19.36
CA GLU A 198 11.82 4.60 20.00
C GLU A 198 11.42 3.32 19.26
N ILE A 199 11.16 2.26 20.00
CA ILE A 199 10.69 0.97 19.50
C ILE A 199 9.39 0.60 20.21
N ALA A 200 8.47 0.05 19.44
CA ALA A 200 7.27 -0.61 19.95
C ALA A 200 7.05 -1.94 19.20
N ARG A 201 6.12 -2.76 19.69
CA ARG A 201 5.85 -4.09 19.11
C ARG A 201 4.41 -4.21 18.64
N PHE A 202 4.27 -4.80 17.47
CA PHE A 202 2.98 -5.18 16.90
C PHE A 202 2.88 -6.67 16.69
N LYS A 203 1.64 -7.13 16.54
CA LYS A 203 1.36 -8.49 16.13
C LYS A 203 0.47 -8.55 14.88
N THR A 204 0.67 -9.60 14.09
CA THR A 204 -0.22 -9.95 12.98
C THR A 204 -0.43 -11.46 12.92
N GLY A 205 -1.67 -11.87 12.65
CA GLY A 205 -2.03 -13.28 12.50
C GLY A 205 -2.21 -13.69 11.05
N THR A 206 -1.81 -14.92 10.72
CA THR A 206 -2.11 -15.58 9.45
C THR A 206 -2.99 -16.81 9.70
N PRO A 207 -3.93 -17.13 8.80
CA PRO A 207 -4.75 -18.33 8.93
C PRO A 207 -3.97 -19.60 8.63
N PRO A 208 -4.55 -20.77 8.97
CA PRO A 208 -4.09 -22.04 8.46
C PRO A 208 -4.22 -22.12 6.94
N ARG A 209 -3.45 -23.03 6.36
CA ARG A 209 -3.51 -23.45 4.97
C ARG A 209 -3.99 -24.89 4.94
N ILE A 210 -4.84 -25.21 3.98
CA ILE A 210 -5.53 -26.50 3.91
C ILE A 210 -5.33 -27.15 2.54
N ASP A 211 -5.40 -28.46 2.48
CA ASP A 211 -5.40 -29.21 1.22
C ASP A 211 -6.79 -29.13 0.57
N GLY A 212 -6.90 -28.46 -0.57
CA GLY A 212 -8.14 -28.31 -1.33
C GLY A 212 -8.76 -29.64 -1.78
N ARG A 213 -7.99 -30.74 -1.85
CA ARG A 213 -8.53 -32.08 -2.17
C ARG A 213 -9.39 -32.66 -1.06
N SER A 214 -9.21 -32.17 0.17
CA SER A 214 -9.97 -32.59 1.35
C SER A 214 -11.24 -31.75 1.60
N VAL A 215 -11.50 -30.75 0.76
CA VAL A 215 -12.64 -29.82 0.88
C VAL A 215 -13.86 -30.36 0.13
N ASP A 216 -15.01 -30.38 0.80
CA ASP A 216 -16.31 -30.62 0.16
C ASP A 216 -16.88 -29.32 -0.41
N PHE A 217 -16.52 -29.02 -1.66
CA PHE A 217 -16.97 -27.81 -2.35
C PHE A 217 -18.48 -27.76 -2.59
N THR A 218 -19.22 -28.87 -2.47
CA THR A 218 -20.69 -28.88 -2.64
C THR A 218 -21.40 -28.11 -1.52
N ARG A 219 -20.70 -27.88 -0.41
CA ARG A 219 -21.17 -27.14 0.76
C ARG A 219 -20.66 -25.69 0.81
N THR A 220 -20.00 -25.24 -0.25
CA THR A 220 -19.43 -23.90 -0.38
C THR A 220 -20.06 -23.16 -1.55
N GLU A 221 -20.05 -21.83 -1.52
CA GLU A 221 -20.50 -20.98 -2.63
C GLU A 221 -19.30 -20.64 -3.51
N ARG A 222 -19.32 -21.10 -4.77
CA ARG A 222 -18.30 -20.75 -5.76
C ARG A 222 -18.40 -19.27 -6.15
N GLN A 223 -17.26 -18.59 -6.17
CA GLN A 223 -17.13 -17.21 -6.60
C GLN A 223 -16.08 -17.08 -7.70
N ASP A 224 -16.53 -16.84 -8.93
CA ASP A 224 -15.66 -16.56 -10.07
C ASP A 224 -15.21 -15.10 -10.09
N GLY A 225 -14.11 -14.85 -10.82
CA GLY A 225 -13.62 -13.50 -11.11
C GLY A 225 -14.48 -12.77 -12.14
N ASP A 226 -14.31 -11.46 -12.23
CA ASP A 226 -14.92 -10.64 -13.27
C ASP A 226 -14.29 -11.02 -14.64
N PRO A 227 -15.07 -11.09 -15.74
CA PRO A 227 -14.57 -11.50 -17.06
C PRO A 227 -13.77 -10.39 -17.79
N GLN A 228 -13.43 -9.30 -17.11
CA GLN A 228 -12.88 -8.08 -17.72
C GLN A 228 -11.35 -8.16 -17.90
N ASP A 229 -10.84 -7.62 -19.03
CA ASP A 229 -9.40 -7.41 -19.27
C ASP A 229 -8.86 -6.19 -18.48
N PHE A 230 -9.26 -6.06 -17.21
CA PHE A 230 -8.68 -5.06 -16.32
C PHE A 230 -7.19 -5.36 -16.14
N ARG A 231 -6.35 -4.34 -15.97
CA ARG A 231 -4.92 -4.51 -15.67
C ARG A 231 -4.52 -3.61 -14.51
N PHE A 232 -3.68 -4.13 -13.63
CA PHE A 232 -3.04 -3.29 -12.61
C PHE A 232 -1.95 -2.42 -13.22
N SER A 233 -1.22 -2.92 -14.20
CA SER A 233 -0.20 -2.17 -14.92
C SER A 233 -0.80 -1.31 -16.04
N SER A 234 -0.43 -0.03 -16.07
CA SER A 234 -0.85 0.94 -17.08
C SER A 234 0.12 0.97 -18.27
N TYR A 235 1.39 0.64 -18.03
CA TYR A 235 2.45 0.86 -19.00
C TYR A 235 2.97 -0.43 -19.66
N VAL A 236 3.07 -1.51 -18.87
CA VAL A 236 3.66 -2.77 -19.33
C VAL A 236 2.58 -3.84 -19.38
N ARG A 237 2.47 -4.55 -20.52
CA ARG A 237 1.57 -5.68 -20.65
C ARG A 237 2.28 -6.99 -20.36
N GLU A 238 1.70 -7.75 -19.45
CA GLU A 238 2.11 -9.12 -19.14
C GLU A 238 1.07 -10.12 -19.66
N SER A 239 1.52 -11.37 -19.83
CA SER A 239 0.62 -12.50 -20.02
C SER A 239 -0.16 -12.73 -18.74
N ILE A 240 -1.48 -12.83 -18.87
CA ILE A 240 -2.37 -13.04 -17.73
C ILE A 240 -2.67 -14.54 -17.61
N PRO A 241 -2.40 -15.15 -16.46
CA PRO A 241 -2.74 -16.55 -16.23
C PRO A 241 -4.26 -16.84 -16.29
N GLU A 242 -4.60 -18.13 -16.35
CA GLU A 242 -6.00 -18.57 -16.31
C GLU A 242 -6.67 -18.22 -14.97
N GLN A 243 -7.92 -17.75 -15.00
CA GLN A 243 -8.64 -17.48 -13.75
C GLN A 243 -9.06 -18.77 -13.03
N ARG A 244 -8.98 -18.74 -11.69
CA ARG A 244 -9.47 -19.74 -10.75
C ARG A 244 -10.57 -19.13 -9.87
N PRO A 245 -11.61 -19.90 -9.52
CA PRO A 245 -12.60 -19.44 -8.56
C PRO A 245 -12.02 -19.39 -7.14
N CYS A 246 -12.65 -18.57 -6.30
CA CYS A 246 -12.59 -18.69 -4.85
C CYS A 246 -13.86 -19.38 -4.37
N TRP A 247 -13.88 -19.79 -3.11
CA TRP A 247 -15.09 -20.34 -2.48
C TRP A 247 -15.41 -19.61 -1.19
N ILE A 248 -16.70 -19.46 -0.91
CA ILE A 248 -17.21 -18.84 0.30
C ILE A 248 -17.85 -19.91 1.17
N THR A 249 -17.50 -19.90 2.45
CA THR A 249 -18.20 -20.63 3.51
C THR A 249 -18.36 -19.71 4.72
N TRP A 250 -18.89 -20.24 5.81
CA TRP A 250 -19.26 -19.45 6.99
C TRP A 250 -18.87 -20.19 8.26
N THR A 251 -18.43 -19.44 9.27
CA THR A 251 -18.34 -20.00 10.62
C THR A 251 -19.73 -20.25 11.19
N GLY A 252 -19.81 -21.02 12.27
CA GLY A 252 -21.06 -21.26 12.99
C GLY A 252 -20.83 -21.37 14.51
N GLU A 253 -21.86 -21.80 15.21
CA GLU A 253 -21.85 -21.99 16.67
C GLU A 253 -20.77 -22.97 17.12
N GLY A 254 -20.57 -24.08 16.40
CA GLY A 254 -19.51 -25.04 16.72
C GLY A 254 -18.11 -24.42 16.76
N LEU A 255 -17.75 -23.60 15.77
CA LEU A 255 -16.46 -22.89 15.76
C LEU A 255 -16.35 -21.96 16.97
N ARG A 256 -17.45 -21.26 17.30
CA ARG A 256 -17.49 -20.34 18.43
C ARG A 256 -17.24 -21.08 19.74
N GLU A 257 -17.95 -22.17 19.99
CA GLU A 257 -17.79 -22.99 21.21
C GLU A 257 -16.35 -23.52 21.36
N VAL A 258 -15.76 -24.02 20.28
CA VAL A 258 -14.37 -24.51 20.29
C VAL A 258 -13.40 -23.38 20.62
N VAL A 259 -13.59 -22.18 20.07
CA VAL A 259 -12.69 -21.06 20.35
C VAL A 259 -12.90 -20.51 21.76
N GLU A 260 -14.15 -20.31 22.21
CA GLU A 260 -14.48 -19.76 23.54
C GLU A 260 -13.88 -20.60 24.68
N ARG A 261 -13.98 -21.93 24.59
CA ARG A 261 -13.43 -22.82 25.62
C ARG A 261 -11.91 -22.95 25.61
N ASN A 262 -11.22 -22.38 24.62
CA ASN A 262 -9.76 -22.42 24.45
C ASN A 262 -9.13 -21.01 24.39
N LEU A 263 -9.86 -19.95 24.75
CA LEU A 263 -9.36 -18.56 24.65
C LEU A 263 -8.06 -18.36 25.45
N ASP A 264 -8.01 -18.90 26.67
CA ASP A 264 -6.85 -18.87 27.57
C ASP A 264 -5.60 -19.52 26.98
N ARG A 265 -5.77 -20.43 26.02
CA ARG A 265 -4.68 -21.12 25.31
C ARG A 265 -4.19 -20.37 24.08
N SER A 266 -4.84 -19.27 23.70
CA SER A 266 -4.34 -18.41 22.63
C SER A 266 -3.18 -17.56 23.13
N ALA A 267 -2.15 -17.38 22.29
CA ALA A 267 -1.05 -16.47 22.64
C ALA A 267 -1.51 -15.02 22.94
N LEU A 268 -2.66 -14.62 22.39
CA LEU A 268 -3.24 -13.30 22.62
C LEU A 268 -3.84 -13.12 24.02
N PHE A 269 -4.71 -14.05 24.44
CA PHE A 269 -5.43 -13.93 25.71
C PHE A 269 -4.70 -14.65 26.87
N GLY A 270 -3.77 -15.56 26.55
CA GLY A 270 -2.90 -16.24 27.52
C GLY A 270 -1.71 -15.39 28.01
N GLY A 271 -1.52 -14.17 27.49
CA GLY A 271 -0.50 -13.22 27.96
C GLY A 271 0.88 -13.34 27.32
N GLU A 272 1.05 -14.25 26.35
CA GLU A 272 2.34 -14.48 25.65
C GLU A 272 2.69 -13.42 24.60
N ILE A 273 1.71 -12.63 24.14
CA ILE A 273 1.92 -11.54 23.19
C ILE A 273 1.71 -10.18 23.88
N SER A 274 2.73 -9.34 23.84
CA SER A 274 2.69 -7.96 24.33
C SER A 274 2.20 -6.96 23.27
N GLY A 275 2.42 -7.29 21.99
CA GLY A 275 2.12 -6.44 20.85
C GLY A 275 0.64 -6.29 20.54
N ARG A 276 0.24 -5.08 20.14
CA ARG A 276 -1.15 -4.79 19.73
C ARG A 276 -1.42 -5.33 18.33
N GLY A 277 -2.61 -5.93 18.15
CA GLY A 277 -3.08 -6.44 16.86
C GLY A 277 -4.03 -5.47 16.15
N PRO A 278 -4.32 -5.69 14.85
CA PRO A 278 -5.20 -4.82 14.07
C PRO A 278 -6.67 -4.97 14.46
N ARG A 279 -7.36 -3.87 14.80
CA ARG A 279 -8.80 -3.82 15.15
C ARG A 279 -9.72 -4.33 14.04
N TYR A 280 -9.35 -4.09 12.78
CA TYR A 280 -10.22 -4.31 11.64
C TYR A 280 -9.95 -5.61 10.87
N CYS A 281 -8.91 -6.33 11.25
CA CYS A 281 -8.70 -7.71 10.81
C CYS A 281 -8.19 -8.54 12.00
N PRO A 282 -9.01 -8.63 13.06
CA PRO A 282 -8.62 -9.36 14.24
C PRO A 282 -8.56 -10.86 13.93
N SER A 283 -7.83 -11.61 14.76
CA SER A 283 -7.87 -13.07 14.71
C SER A 283 -9.26 -13.58 15.08
N ILE A 284 -9.56 -14.84 14.75
CA ILE A 284 -10.89 -15.41 14.98
C ILE A 284 -11.26 -15.41 16.47
N GLU A 285 -10.30 -15.68 17.35
CA GLU A 285 -10.46 -15.56 18.79
C GLU A 285 -10.79 -14.12 19.24
N ASP A 286 -10.18 -13.09 18.64
CA ASP A 286 -10.47 -11.70 18.96
C ASP A 286 -11.79 -11.21 18.32
N LYS A 287 -12.19 -11.77 17.16
CA LYS A 287 -13.52 -11.51 16.55
C LYS A 287 -14.65 -11.99 17.46
N ILE A 288 -14.55 -13.21 17.99
CA ILE A 288 -15.59 -13.80 18.83
C ILE A 288 -15.78 -13.00 20.12
N VAL A 289 -14.69 -12.56 20.75
CA VAL A 289 -14.76 -11.74 21.97
C VAL A 289 -15.34 -10.35 21.70
N ARG A 290 -14.97 -9.71 20.58
CA ARG A 290 -15.42 -8.34 20.26
C ARG A 290 -16.84 -8.28 19.69
N PHE A 291 -17.28 -9.33 19.02
CA PHE A 291 -18.58 -9.38 18.35
C PHE A 291 -19.39 -10.58 18.84
N PRO A 292 -19.74 -10.64 20.13
CA PRO A 292 -20.42 -11.79 20.72
C PRO A 292 -21.83 -12.02 20.15
N ASP A 293 -22.43 -11.00 19.54
CA ASP A 293 -23.76 -11.09 18.93
C ASP A 293 -23.70 -11.51 17.44
N ALA A 294 -22.52 -11.64 16.85
CA ALA A 294 -22.38 -12.04 15.46
C ALA A 294 -22.70 -13.54 15.30
N ALA A 295 -23.81 -13.85 14.61
CA ALA A 295 -24.25 -15.23 14.40
C ALA A 295 -23.25 -16.09 13.59
N ARG A 296 -22.53 -15.47 12.65
CA ARG A 296 -21.52 -16.12 11.81
C ARG A 296 -20.56 -15.10 11.22
N HIS A 297 -19.38 -15.58 10.82
CA HIS A 297 -18.39 -14.81 10.07
C HIS A 297 -18.14 -15.46 8.71
N GLN A 298 -17.92 -14.63 7.68
CA GLN A 298 -17.60 -15.10 6.34
C GLN A 298 -16.17 -15.63 6.28
N VAL A 299 -15.97 -16.75 5.58
CA VAL A 299 -14.67 -17.34 5.30
C VAL A 299 -14.51 -17.48 3.79
N PHE A 300 -13.36 -17.07 3.27
CA PHE A 300 -12.98 -17.29 1.87
C PHE A 300 -11.90 -18.37 1.81
N LEU A 301 -12.10 -19.34 0.93
CA LEU A 301 -11.09 -20.33 0.55
C LEU A 301 -10.47 -19.84 -0.75
N GLU A 302 -9.22 -19.41 -0.67
CA GLU A 302 -8.50 -18.75 -1.77
C GLU A 302 -7.34 -19.65 -2.24
N PRO A 303 -7.33 -20.15 -3.49
CA PRO A 303 -6.16 -20.83 -4.06
C PRO A 303 -4.81 -20.11 -3.82
N GLU A 304 -3.77 -20.84 -3.41
CA GLU A 304 -2.43 -20.25 -3.30
C GLU A 304 -1.68 -20.17 -4.65
N GLY A 305 -2.10 -20.95 -5.65
CA GLY A 305 -1.50 -20.96 -7.00
C GLY A 305 -2.23 -21.88 -7.98
N LEU A 306 -1.78 -21.92 -9.23
CA LEU A 306 -2.33 -22.75 -10.30
C LEU A 306 -1.93 -24.23 -10.18
N GLU A 307 -0.69 -24.46 -9.76
CA GLU A 307 -0.08 -25.80 -9.65
C GLU A 307 -0.09 -26.31 -8.20
N SER A 308 -0.80 -25.62 -7.29
CA SER A 308 -0.94 -25.98 -5.88
C SER A 308 -2.38 -26.36 -5.57
N THR A 309 -2.55 -27.37 -4.72
CA THR A 309 -3.84 -27.73 -4.14
C THR A 309 -4.13 -26.97 -2.84
N GLU A 310 -3.15 -26.21 -2.34
CA GLU A 310 -3.26 -25.51 -1.07
C GLU A 310 -4.23 -24.31 -1.17
N LEU A 311 -5.12 -24.18 -0.19
CA LEU A 311 -6.03 -23.04 -0.05
C LEU A 311 -5.70 -22.24 1.21
N TYR A 312 -5.69 -20.92 1.05
CA TYR A 312 -5.60 -19.95 2.12
C TYR A 312 -7.00 -19.70 2.73
N VAL A 313 -7.14 -19.89 4.04
CA VAL A 313 -8.44 -19.81 4.73
C VAL A 313 -8.69 -18.39 5.27
N ASN A 314 -8.88 -17.44 4.37
CA ASN A 314 -9.07 -16.04 4.70
C ASN A 314 -10.30 -15.84 5.61
N GLY A 315 -10.10 -15.11 6.71
CA GLY A 315 -11.11 -14.88 7.75
C GLY A 315 -10.82 -15.62 9.05
N LEU A 316 -9.98 -16.66 9.04
CA LEU A 316 -9.64 -17.51 10.19
C LEU A 316 -8.18 -17.36 10.67
N SER A 317 -7.60 -16.16 10.58
CA SER A 317 -6.31 -15.88 11.24
C SER A 317 -6.40 -16.21 12.72
N THR A 318 -5.39 -16.89 13.29
CA THR A 318 -5.43 -17.34 14.69
C THR A 318 -4.03 -17.54 15.25
N SER A 319 -3.91 -17.52 16.58
CA SER A 319 -2.74 -18.01 17.32
C SER A 319 -3.08 -19.14 18.28
N LEU A 320 -4.17 -19.88 18.06
CA LEU A 320 -4.55 -21.03 18.88
C LEU A 320 -3.62 -22.25 18.62
N PRO A 321 -3.55 -23.22 19.54
CA PRO A 321 -2.80 -24.47 19.34
C PRO A 321 -3.27 -25.24 18.10
N ALA A 322 -2.38 -26.00 17.48
CA ALA A 322 -2.63 -26.69 16.20
C ALA A 322 -3.85 -27.62 16.25
N GLU A 323 -4.00 -28.38 17.33
CA GLU A 323 -5.11 -29.31 17.55
C GLU A 323 -6.45 -28.58 17.74
N VAL A 324 -6.45 -27.38 18.33
CA VAL A 324 -7.65 -26.53 18.43
C VAL A 324 -8.02 -25.97 17.07
N GLN A 325 -7.01 -25.61 16.25
CA GLN A 325 -7.25 -25.17 14.88
C GLN A 325 -7.91 -26.25 14.04
N MET A 326 -7.38 -27.48 14.09
CA MET A 326 -8.01 -28.64 13.45
C MET A 326 -9.46 -28.80 13.90
N GLU A 327 -9.70 -28.73 15.20
CA GLU A 327 -11.03 -28.93 15.74
C GLU A 327 -12.03 -27.88 15.24
N PHE A 328 -11.70 -26.59 15.30
CA PHE A 328 -12.64 -25.57 14.84
C PHE A 328 -12.81 -25.61 13.32
N LEU A 329 -11.79 -26.00 12.55
CA LEU A 329 -11.90 -26.11 11.10
C LEU A 329 -12.91 -27.19 10.71
N HIS A 330 -12.93 -28.32 11.42
CA HIS A 330 -13.89 -29.40 11.19
C HIS A 330 -15.35 -29.03 11.50
N THR A 331 -15.58 -27.89 12.16
CA THR A 331 -16.93 -27.35 12.37
C THR A 331 -17.43 -26.46 11.22
N VAL A 332 -16.55 -26.05 10.31
CA VAL A 332 -16.89 -25.15 9.20
C VAL A 332 -17.48 -25.97 8.05
N PRO A 333 -18.64 -25.59 7.48
CA PRO A 333 -19.26 -26.29 6.36
C PRO A 333 -18.31 -26.46 5.17
N GLY A 334 -18.12 -27.70 4.73
CA GLY A 334 -17.22 -28.07 3.64
C GLY A 334 -15.81 -28.45 4.11
N LEU A 335 -15.47 -28.20 5.38
CA LEU A 335 -14.15 -28.47 5.96
C LEU A 335 -14.17 -29.59 7.01
N GLU A 336 -15.24 -30.38 7.10
CA GLU A 336 -15.43 -31.41 8.14
C GLU A 336 -14.33 -32.49 8.18
N ARG A 337 -13.63 -32.68 7.07
CA ARG A 337 -12.55 -33.67 6.92
C ARG A 337 -11.27 -33.03 6.39
N VAL A 338 -11.15 -31.71 6.56
CA VAL A 338 -10.05 -30.97 5.95
C VAL A 338 -8.72 -31.39 6.57
N GLU A 339 -7.71 -31.51 5.72
CA GLU A 339 -6.31 -31.67 6.14
C GLU A 339 -5.62 -30.31 6.13
N VAL A 340 -4.97 -29.97 7.26
CA VAL A 340 -4.18 -28.74 7.37
C VAL A 340 -2.75 -29.01 6.90
N THR A 341 -2.32 -28.29 5.87
CA THR A 341 -0.95 -28.35 5.36
C THR A 341 -0.02 -27.45 6.17
N ARG A 342 -0.52 -26.31 6.68
CA ARG A 342 0.23 -25.40 7.55
C ARG A 342 -0.70 -24.77 8.57
N VAL A 343 -0.29 -24.77 9.83
CA VAL A 343 -1.06 -24.13 10.91
C VAL A 343 -1.04 -22.60 10.80
N GLY A 344 -2.11 -21.97 11.28
CA GLY A 344 -2.17 -20.54 11.52
C GLY A 344 -1.26 -20.16 12.69
N TYR A 345 -0.78 -18.92 12.68
CA TYR A 345 0.09 -18.40 13.73
C TYR A 345 -0.01 -16.89 13.83
N ALA A 346 0.41 -16.33 14.96
CA ALA A 346 0.71 -14.91 15.09
C ALA A 346 2.21 -14.67 15.03
N ILE A 347 2.61 -13.56 14.41
CA ILE A 347 3.97 -13.04 14.46
C ILE A 347 3.98 -11.72 15.22
N GLU A 348 4.84 -11.62 16.23
CA GLU A 348 5.16 -10.39 16.94
C GLU A 348 6.51 -9.86 16.44
N TYR A 349 6.60 -8.57 16.18
CA TYR A 349 7.79 -7.95 15.60
C TYR A 349 7.91 -6.50 16.04
N ASP A 350 9.13 -5.97 15.92
CA ASP A 350 9.42 -4.59 16.26
C ASP A 350 9.08 -3.65 15.10
N TYR A 351 8.57 -2.48 15.46
CA TYR A 351 8.42 -1.35 14.56
C TYR A 351 8.91 -0.08 15.25
N PHE A 352 9.26 0.90 14.43
CA PHE A 352 9.70 2.21 14.87
C PHE A 352 8.54 3.18 14.67
N PRO A 353 8.00 3.79 15.75
CA PRO A 353 6.93 4.77 15.64
C PRO A 353 7.25 5.86 14.60
N PRO A 354 6.39 6.08 13.58
CA PRO A 354 6.77 6.88 12.40
C PRO A 354 6.90 8.38 12.61
N HIS A 355 6.54 8.92 13.78
CA HIS A 355 6.76 10.34 14.10
C HIS A 355 8.27 10.69 14.12
N GLN A 356 9.14 9.68 14.23
CA GLN A 356 10.59 9.79 14.09
C GLN A 356 11.06 10.03 12.64
N LEU A 357 10.16 9.95 11.66
CA LEU A 357 10.44 10.14 10.24
C LEU A 357 10.04 11.53 9.74
N ARG A 358 10.69 11.96 8.67
CA ARG A 358 10.26 13.06 7.79
C ARG A 358 9.26 12.51 6.75
N HIS A 359 8.50 13.37 6.06
CA HIS A 359 7.61 12.94 4.95
C HIS A 359 8.34 12.30 3.77
N THR A 360 9.65 12.46 3.68
CA THR A 360 10.54 11.74 2.76
C THR A 360 10.82 10.30 3.20
N LEU A 361 10.29 9.88 4.36
CA LEU A 361 10.58 8.63 5.08
C LEU A 361 12.01 8.52 5.64
N GLU A 362 12.75 9.63 5.63
CA GLU A 362 14.06 9.72 6.27
C GLU A 362 13.92 9.79 7.79
N VAL A 363 14.76 9.04 8.51
CA VAL A 363 14.87 9.10 9.97
C VAL A 363 15.47 10.43 10.39
N ARG A 364 14.73 11.20 11.20
CA ARG A 364 15.14 12.56 11.60
C ARG A 364 16.49 12.61 12.31
N ALA A 365 16.76 11.60 13.15
CA ALA A 365 17.96 11.53 13.97
C ALA A 365 19.22 11.10 13.19
N PHE A 366 19.05 10.36 12.08
CA PHE A 366 20.16 9.75 11.34
C PHE A 366 20.08 10.11 9.87
N PRO A 367 20.76 11.18 9.45
CA PRO A 367 20.75 11.59 8.07
C PRO A 367 21.24 10.46 7.14
N GLY A 368 20.54 10.24 6.03
CA GLY A 368 20.79 9.16 5.09
C GLY A 368 20.14 7.82 5.44
N LEU A 369 19.52 7.66 6.62
CA LEU A 369 18.75 6.46 6.97
C LEU A 369 17.28 6.65 6.64
N TYR A 370 16.66 5.67 5.98
CA TYR A 370 15.24 5.66 5.64
C TYR A 370 14.59 4.37 6.09
N PHE A 371 13.32 4.44 6.49
CA PHE A 371 12.52 3.26 6.83
C PHE A 371 11.29 3.15 5.93
N ALA A 372 10.97 1.94 5.47
CA ALA A 372 9.77 1.70 4.67
C ALA A 372 9.16 0.31 4.89
N GLY A 373 7.82 0.26 4.89
CA GLY A 373 7.06 -0.98 5.07
C GLY A 373 6.70 -1.25 6.51
N GLN A 374 6.59 -2.52 6.90
CA GLN A 374 6.10 -2.93 8.22
C GLN A 374 6.92 -2.36 9.39
N ILE A 375 8.20 -2.04 9.17
CA ILE A 375 9.07 -1.36 10.13
C ILE A 375 8.49 0.01 10.58
N ASN A 376 7.64 0.63 9.77
CA ASN A 376 6.92 1.88 10.10
C ASN A 376 5.53 1.61 10.72
N GLY A 377 5.25 0.39 11.18
CA GLY A 377 3.97 0.08 11.83
C GLY A 377 2.77 -0.04 10.89
N THR A 378 2.98 -0.18 9.57
CA THR A 378 1.90 -0.53 8.63
C THR A 378 1.75 -2.05 8.45
N THR A 379 0.60 -2.50 7.96
CA THR A 379 0.45 -3.88 7.46
C THR A 379 -0.22 -3.95 6.09
N GLY A 380 0.46 -4.60 5.16
CA GLY A 380 -0.04 -4.82 3.81
C GLY A 380 1.07 -4.66 2.79
N TYR A 381 0.93 -5.37 1.67
CA TYR A 381 1.93 -5.36 0.62
C TYR A 381 1.93 -4.01 -0.10
N GLU A 382 0.74 -3.45 -0.36
CA GLU A 382 0.53 -2.21 -1.10
C GLU A 382 1.02 -1.00 -0.30
N GLU A 383 0.71 -0.95 1.00
CA GLU A 383 1.24 0.06 1.90
C GLU A 383 2.77 0.02 1.98
N ALA A 384 3.35 -1.19 1.98
CA ALA A 384 4.79 -1.37 2.02
C ALA A 384 5.45 -0.94 0.70
N ALA A 385 4.88 -1.35 -0.43
CA ALA A 385 5.34 -0.96 -1.77
C ALA A 385 5.28 0.55 -1.98
N GLY A 386 4.17 1.21 -1.61
CA GLY A 386 4.03 2.66 -1.69
C GLY A 386 5.08 3.40 -0.87
N GLN A 387 5.35 2.96 0.36
CA GLN A 387 6.44 3.52 1.17
C GLN A 387 7.82 3.22 0.60
N GLY A 388 8.04 2.00 0.12
CA GLY A 388 9.30 1.57 -0.49
C GLY A 388 9.69 2.46 -1.67
N LEU A 389 8.76 2.65 -2.61
CA LEU A 389 8.95 3.53 -3.77
C LEU A 389 9.35 4.94 -3.33
N MET A 390 8.63 5.53 -2.37
CA MET A 390 8.90 6.89 -1.90
C MET A 390 10.24 7.00 -1.14
N ALA A 391 10.58 6.02 -0.31
CA ALA A 391 11.85 6.00 0.44
C ALA A 391 13.05 5.81 -0.49
N GLY A 392 12.97 4.86 -1.44
CA GLY A 392 14.01 4.63 -2.43
C GLY A 392 14.21 5.83 -3.37
N ALA A 393 13.12 6.43 -3.84
CA ALA A 393 13.19 7.64 -4.65
C ALA A 393 13.86 8.80 -3.90
N ASN A 394 13.44 9.07 -2.66
CA ASN A 394 14.03 10.15 -1.87
C ASN A 394 15.48 9.89 -1.45
N ALA A 395 15.84 8.64 -1.15
CA ALA A 395 17.22 8.26 -0.90
C ALA A 395 18.11 8.57 -2.12
N ALA A 396 17.68 8.19 -3.32
CA ALA A 396 18.41 8.51 -4.56
C ALA A 396 18.44 10.02 -4.85
N LEU A 397 17.31 10.72 -4.76
CA LEU A 397 17.24 12.17 -5.00
C LEU A 397 18.20 12.93 -4.07
N ARG A 398 18.27 12.53 -2.79
CA ARG A 398 19.19 13.12 -1.83
C ARG A 398 20.66 12.94 -2.23
N VAL A 399 21.06 11.71 -2.56
CA VAL A 399 22.46 11.42 -2.96
C VAL A 399 22.83 12.11 -4.27
N LEU A 400 21.85 12.28 -5.17
CA LEU A 400 22.01 13.01 -6.43
C LEU A 400 21.93 14.55 -6.27
N GLY A 401 21.75 15.07 -5.05
CA GLY A 401 21.64 16.51 -4.78
C GLY A 401 20.39 17.17 -5.38
N ARG A 402 19.31 16.41 -5.56
CA ARG A 402 18.03 16.85 -6.14
C ARG A 402 17.00 17.12 -5.04
N ALA A 403 15.99 17.93 -5.36
CA ALA A 403 14.89 18.22 -4.44
C ALA A 403 14.11 16.94 -4.07
N PRO A 404 13.61 16.83 -2.82
CA PRO A 404 12.83 15.67 -2.40
C PRO A 404 11.50 15.58 -3.14
N PHE A 405 11.00 14.37 -3.29
CA PHE A 405 9.70 14.07 -3.87
C PHE A 405 8.73 13.62 -2.77
N VAL A 406 7.72 14.44 -2.51
CA VAL A 406 6.66 14.18 -1.53
C VAL A 406 5.31 14.27 -2.24
N LEU A 407 4.43 13.32 -1.96
CA LEU A 407 3.06 13.30 -2.47
C LEU A 407 2.12 13.88 -1.42
N GLU A 408 1.32 14.85 -1.84
CA GLU A 408 0.32 15.44 -0.97
C GLU A 408 -0.93 14.55 -0.83
N ARG A 409 -1.71 14.79 0.23
CA ARG A 409 -2.92 14.01 0.54
C ARG A 409 -4.00 14.11 -0.54
N ASP A 410 -4.07 15.21 -1.27
CA ASP A 410 -5.00 15.38 -2.38
C ASP A 410 -4.40 14.92 -3.73
N GLU A 411 -3.14 14.48 -3.71
CA GLU A 411 -2.43 13.92 -4.86
C GLU A 411 -2.32 12.42 -4.84
N ALA A 412 -2.40 11.71 -3.70
CA ALA A 412 -2.31 10.25 -3.68
C ALA A 412 -2.80 9.64 -2.37
N TYR A 413 -3.31 8.40 -2.42
CA TYR A 413 -3.45 7.56 -1.23
C TYR A 413 -2.08 7.23 -0.60
N ILE A 414 -1.00 7.15 -1.38
CA ILE A 414 0.37 7.06 -0.84
C ILE A 414 0.70 8.28 0.03
N GLY A 415 0.32 9.50 -0.40
CA GLY A 415 0.47 10.72 0.39
C GLY A 415 -0.36 10.69 1.67
N VAL A 416 -1.62 10.24 1.59
CA VAL A 416 -2.49 10.03 2.76
C VAL A 416 -1.89 9.03 3.75
N LEU A 417 -1.33 7.91 3.27
CA LEU A 417 -0.68 6.88 4.06
C LEU A 417 0.52 7.44 4.84
N ILE A 418 1.44 8.09 4.15
CA ILE A 418 2.67 8.61 4.76
C ILE A 418 2.34 9.73 5.75
N ASP A 419 1.45 10.65 5.39
CA ASP A 419 1.04 11.75 6.26
C ASP A 419 0.30 11.25 7.52
N ASP A 420 -0.59 10.26 7.40
CA ASP A 420 -1.28 9.68 8.56
C ASP A 420 -0.29 8.96 9.49
N LEU A 421 0.65 8.15 8.94
CA LEU A 421 1.66 7.46 9.75
C LEU A 421 2.51 8.44 10.56
N ILE A 422 3.05 9.47 9.91
CA ILE A 422 3.99 10.41 10.54
C ILE A 422 3.26 11.37 11.50
N THR A 423 2.09 11.87 11.10
CA THR A 423 1.41 12.95 11.82
C THR A 423 0.50 12.45 12.92
N LYS A 424 -0.22 11.34 12.69
CA LYS A 424 -1.15 10.79 13.68
C LYS A 424 -0.52 9.68 14.50
N GLY A 425 0.58 9.10 14.04
CA GLY A 425 1.13 7.87 14.60
C GLY A 425 0.19 6.69 14.38
N THR A 426 0.52 5.55 15.01
CA THR A 426 -0.32 4.37 14.94
C THR A 426 -0.19 3.55 16.22
N ASP A 427 -1.33 3.30 16.87
CA ASP A 427 -1.45 2.52 18.12
C ASP A 427 -1.73 1.03 17.87
N GLU A 428 -1.94 0.69 16.60
CA GLU A 428 -2.14 -0.64 16.04
C GLU A 428 -1.50 -0.68 14.65
N PRO A 429 -1.36 -1.84 14.00
CA PRO A 429 -0.89 -1.84 12.62
C PRO A 429 -1.78 -1.04 11.66
N TYR A 430 -1.23 0.01 11.06
CA TYR A 430 -1.96 0.89 10.15
C TYR A 430 -2.45 0.12 8.92
N ARG A 431 -3.67 0.43 8.48
CA ARG A 431 -4.28 -0.14 7.26
C ARG A 431 -5.03 0.92 6.46
N LEU A 432 -4.81 0.95 5.14
CA LEU A 432 -5.35 2.00 4.27
C LEU A 432 -6.86 2.16 4.29
N PHE A 433 -7.65 1.11 4.45
CA PHE A 433 -9.10 1.24 4.43
C PHE A 433 -9.65 1.97 5.68
N THR A 434 -8.85 2.10 6.74
CA THR A 434 -9.18 2.89 7.93
C THR A 434 -8.88 4.37 7.72
N SER A 435 -8.09 4.69 6.69
CA SER A 435 -7.73 6.06 6.34
C SER A 435 -8.96 6.84 5.86
N ARG A 436 -9.04 8.09 6.30
CA ARG A 436 -10.04 9.04 5.80
C ARG A 436 -9.43 9.82 4.66
N ALA A 437 -9.35 9.22 3.47
CA ALA A 437 -9.07 9.99 2.26
C ALA A 437 -10.20 11.01 2.04
N GLU A 438 -9.87 12.29 2.15
CA GLU A 438 -10.81 13.40 2.10
C GLU A 438 -11.31 13.74 0.69
N PHE A 439 -10.57 13.29 -0.34
CA PHE A 439 -10.75 13.64 -1.75
C PHE A 439 -10.91 12.40 -2.63
N ARG A 440 -11.86 11.53 -2.26
CA ARG A 440 -12.00 10.20 -2.90
C ARG A 440 -12.32 10.28 -4.39
N LEU A 441 -13.01 11.32 -4.84
CA LEU A 441 -13.31 11.50 -6.27
C LEU A 441 -12.09 12.00 -7.06
N LEU A 442 -11.14 12.66 -6.41
CA LEU A 442 -9.84 13.00 -7.01
C LEU A 442 -8.93 11.78 -7.08
N LEU A 443 -8.89 10.98 -6.02
CA LEU A 443 -7.93 9.89 -5.81
C LEU A 443 -8.43 8.52 -6.27
N ARG A 444 -9.00 8.43 -7.47
CA ARG A 444 -9.58 7.16 -7.93
C ARG A 444 -8.51 6.22 -8.47
N GLN A 445 -8.86 4.94 -8.56
CA GLN A 445 -8.00 3.91 -9.16
C GLN A 445 -7.80 4.09 -10.67
N ASP A 446 -8.82 4.60 -11.39
CA ASP A 446 -8.82 4.74 -12.85
C ASP A 446 -7.93 5.90 -13.33
N ASN A 447 -7.76 6.93 -12.51
CA ASN A 447 -7.06 8.16 -12.91
C ASN A 447 -5.63 8.28 -12.35
N ALA A 448 -5.11 7.23 -11.71
CA ALA A 448 -3.80 7.24 -11.07
C ALA A 448 -2.67 7.65 -12.05
N SER A 449 -2.62 7.01 -13.22
CA SER A 449 -1.59 7.26 -14.25
C SER A 449 -1.62 8.70 -14.76
N ARG A 450 -2.81 9.28 -14.91
CA ARG A 450 -2.95 10.69 -15.31
C ARG A 450 -2.54 11.67 -14.21
N ARG A 451 -2.75 11.32 -12.94
CA ARG A 451 -2.38 12.19 -11.81
C ARG A 451 -0.88 12.12 -11.50
N LEU A 452 -0.32 10.91 -11.54
CA LEU A 452 1.02 10.64 -11.01
C LEU A 452 2.07 10.38 -12.10
N GLY A 453 1.66 9.92 -13.29
CA GLY A 453 2.56 9.69 -14.42
C GLY A 453 3.38 10.93 -14.82
N PRO A 454 2.76 12.12 -15.00
CA PRO A 454 3.51 13.34 -15.30
C PRO A 454 4.55 13.69 -14.24
N ARG A 455 4.22 13.48 -12.95
CA ARG A 455 5.10 13.72 -11.81
C ARG A 455 6.28 12.73 -11.82
N ALA A 456 6.01 11.46 -12.11
CA ALA A 456 7.02 10.42 -12.23
C ALA A 456 7.98 10.67 -13.40
N ARG A 457 7.46 11.10 -14.56
CA ARG A 457 8.26 11.52 -15.72
C ARG A 457 9.16 12.70 -15.38
N GLU A 458 8.63 13.74 -14.72
CA GLU A 458 9.38 14.93 -14.31
C GLU A 458 10.61 14.60 -13.46
N ILE A 459 10.49 13.65 -12.53
CA ILE A 459 11.60 13.26 -11.67
C ILE A 459 12.48 12.15 -12.25
N GLY A 460 12.05 11.48 -13.33
CA GLY A 460 12.80 10.42 -14.01
C GLY A 460 12.58 9.00 -13.44
N LEU A 461 11.43 8.73 -12.81
CA LEU A 461 11.09 7.39 -12.34
C LEU A 461 10.61 6.45 -13.45
N LEU A 462 10.09 7.01 -14.55
CA LEU A 462 9.59 6.23 -15.68
C LEU A 462 10.74 5.92 -16.65
N THR A 463 10.78 4.67 -17.12
CA THR A 463 11.62 4.28 -18.27
C THR A 463 11.10 4.91 -19.55
N GLU A 464 11.93 4.94 -20.60
CA GLU A 464 11.54 5.50 -21.89
C GLU A 464 10.25 4.87 -22.45
N ARG A 465 10.15 3.54 -22.40
CA ARG A 465 8.94 2.82 -22.83
C ARG A 465 7.71 3.18 -21.99
N GLN A 466 7.89 3.46 -20.70
CA GLN A 466 6.78 3.90 -19.83
C GLN A 466 6.37 5.34 -20.14
N ASN A 467 7.31 6.22 -20.52
CA ASN A 467 6.99 7.57 -21.00
C ASN A 467 6.20 7.52 -22.31
N GLU A 468 6.66 6.74 -23.30
CA GLU A 468 5.93 6.53 -24.56
C GLU A 468 4.52 5.99 -24.31
N ALA A 469 4.37 5.01 -23.41
CA ALA A 469 3.07 4.46 -23.04
C ALA A 469 2.17 5.52 -22.36
N LEU A 470 2.73 6.35 -21.48
CA LEU A 470 2.00 7.45 -20.84
C LEU A 470 1.50 8.46 -21.87
N GLU A 471 2.33 8.85 -22.84
CA GLU A 471 1.95 9.79 -23.90
C GLU A 471 0.81 9.25 -24.75
N ILE A 472 0.86 7.97 -25.13
CA ILE A 472 -0.24 7.31 -25.84
C ILE A 472 -1.53 7.33 -25.03
N LEU A 473 -1.46 7.10 -23.71
CA LEU A 473 -2.64 7.16 -22.83
C LEU A 473 -3.19 8.59 -22.76
N GLU A 474 -2.33 9.60 -22.58
CA GLU A 474 -2.72 11.02 -22.53
C GLU A 474 -3.40 11.47 -23.83
N GLU A 475 -2.85 11.09 -24.98
CA GLU A 475 -3.41 11.40 -26.30
C GLU A 475 -4.79 10.75 -26.51
N ARG A 476 -4.96 9.50 -26.06
CA ARG A 476 -6.25 8.78 -26.14
C ARG A 476 -7.31 9.46 -25.28
N ASP A 477 -6.98 9.76 -24.03
CA ASP A 477 -7.89 10.44 -23.11
C ASP A 477 -8.32 11.80 -23.65
N LEU A 478 -7.36 12.59 -24.15
CA LEU A 478 -7.63 13.90 -24.75
C LEU A 478 -8.51 13.80 -26.00
N ARG A 479 -8.25 12.82 -26.87
CA ARG A 479 -9.05 12.58 -28.09
C ARG A 479 -10.49 12.25 -27.74
N VAL A 480 -10.71 11.29 -26.84
CA VAL A 480 -12.06 10.86 -26.41
C VAL A 480 -12.78 12.02 -25.73
N ARG A 481 -12.13 12.70 -24.78
CA ARG A 481 -12.73 13.83 -24.07
C ARG A 481 -13.12 14.97 -25.00
N ARG A 482 -12.24 15.34 -25.93
CA ARG A 482 -12.50 16.40 -26.91
C ARG A 482 -13.76 16.11 -27.72
N TRP A 483 -13.90 14.87 -28.18
CA TRP A 483 -15.08 14.45 -28.93
C TRP A 483 -16.38 14.68 -28.13
N PHE A 484 -16.44 14.29 -26.85
CA PHE A 484 -17.64 14.53 -26.03
C PHE A 484 -17.93 16.02 -25.79
N VAL A 485 -16.89 16.86 -25.67
CA VAL A 485 -17.04 18.30 -25.40
C VAL A 485 -17.45 19.09 -26.64
N GLU A 486 -16.95 18.71 -27.81
CA GLU A 486 -17.11 19.46 -29.06
C GLU A 486 -18.26 18.94 -29.94
N THR A 487 -18.60 17.65 -29.87
CA THR A 487 -19.60 17.03 -30.74
C THR A 487 -21.01 17.42 -30.32
N VAL A 488 -21.79 17.89 -31.30
CA VAL A 488 -23.22 18.14 -31.20
C VAL A 488 -23.96 16.97 -31.85
N ILE A 489 -24.90 16.38 -31.13
CA ILE A 489 -25.68 15.23 -31.60
C ILE A 489 -27.09 15.69 -31.92
N GLU A 490 -27.58 15.33 -33.10
CA GLU A 490 -28.93 15.65 -33.56
C GLU A 490 -29.98 14.80 -32.83
N PRO A 491 -31.23 15.29 -32.66
CA PRO A 491 -32.30 14.52 -32.04
C PRO A 491 -32.56 13.17 -32.71
N ALA A 492 -32.37 13.08 -34.03
CA ALA A 492 -32.56 11.85 -34.79
C ALA A 492 -31.60 10.72 -34.35
N ASP A 493 -30.38 11.07 -33.98
CA ASP A 493 -29.34 10.12 -33.58
C ASP A 493 -29.37 9.86 -32.06
N ALA A 494 -29.64 10.89 -31.25
CA ALA A 494 -29.68 10.79 -29.80
C ALA A 494 -30.93 10.05 -29.28
N ASN A 495 -32.13 10.39 -29.79
CA ASN A 495 -33.38 9.93 -29.20
C ASN A 495 -33.59 8.40 -29.22
N PRO A 496 -33.12 7.63 -30.22
CA PRO A 496 -33.15 6.16 -30.17
C PRO A 496 -32.42 5.60 -28.93
N LEU A 497 -31.20 6.09 -28.65
CA LEU A 497 -30.44 5.69 -27.47
C LEU A 497 -31.13 6.16 -26.18
N LEU A 498 -31.59 7.41 -26.14
CA LEU A 498 -32.27 7.96 -24.96
C LEU A 498 -33.52 7.15 -24.60
N GLY A 499 -34.30 6.74 -25.60
CA GLY A 499 -35.46 5.86 -25.41
C GLY A 499 -35.09 4.49 -24.84
N GLN A 500 -34.01 3.87 -25.34
CA GLN A 500 -33.52 2.59 -24.82
C GLN A 500 -33.05 2.68 -23.36
N CYS A 501 -32.42 3.81 -23.00
CA CYS A 501 -31.94 4.06 -21.64
C CYS A 501 -33.01 4.58 -20.67
N GLY A 502 -34.25 4.81 -21.14
CA GLY A 502 -35.31 5.41 -20.33
C GLY A 502 -35.09 6.90 -20.00
N SER A 503 -34.25 7.59 -20.78
CA SER A 503 -33.98 9.03 -20.65
C SER A 503 -35.00 9.87 -21.44
N SER A 504 -35.21 11.12 -21.02
CA SER A 504 -36.13 12.03 -21.72
C SER A 504 -35.59 12.42 -23.11
N PRO A 505 -36.42 12.48 -24.17
CA PRO A 505 -35.95 12.87 -25.50
C PRO A 505 -35.51 14.34 -25.55
N VAL A 506 -34.66 14.68 -26.50
CA VAL A 506 -34.27 16.06 -26.82
C VAL A 506 -35.00 16.56 -28.06
N ARG A 507 -35.24 17.87 -28.11
CA ARG A 507 -35.98 18.55 -29.20
C ARG A 507 -35.10 19.32 -30.17
N GLN A 508 -33.88 19.63 -29.76
CA GLN A 508 -32.86 20.36 -30.53
C GLN A 508 -31.54 19.62 -30.40
N SER A 509 -30.57 19.94 -31.25
CA SER A 509 -29.22 19.37 -31.16
C SER A 509 -28.57 19.75 -29.83
N VAL A 510 -27.91 18.79 -29.19
CA VAL A 510 -27.31 18.95 -27.85
C VAL A 510 -25.88 18.42 -27.87
N ARG A 511 -24.98 19.04 -27.10
CA ARG A 511 -23.61 18.53 -26.95
C ARG A 511 -23.62 17.14 -26.32
N ALA A 512 -22.76 16.25 -26.81
CA ALA A 512 -22.62 14.90 -26.26
C ALA A 512 -22.32 14.94 -24.75
N SER A 513 -21.46 15.86 -24.30
CA SER A 513 -21.15 16.08 -22.88
C SER A 513 -22.36 16.47 -22.03
N GLU A 514 -23.36 17.19 -22.57
CA GLU A 514 -24.57 17.54 -21.83
C GLU A 514 -25.52 16.34 -21.70
N LEU A 515 -25.62 15.51 -22.74
CA LEU A 515 -26.36 14.25 -22.69
C LEU A 515 -25.71 13.26 -21.73
N LEU A 516 -24.38 13.21 -21.68
CA LEU A 516 -23.64 12.29 -20.82
C LEU A 516 -23.75 12.61 -19.32
N LYS A 517 -24.13 13.84 -18.96
CA LYS A 517 -24.44 14.20 -17.55
C LYS A 517 -25.64 13.43 -16.99
N ARG A 518 -26.46 12.83 -17.85
CA ARG A 518 -27.59 12.00 -17.45
C ARG A 518 -27.09 10.63 -16.97
N PRO A 519 -27.38 10.22 -15.72
CA PRO A 519 -26.82 8.99 -15.14
C PRO A 519 -27.06 7.73 -15.98
N GLU A 520 -28.24 7.63 -16.59
CA GLU A 520 -28.71 6.51 -17.40
C GLU A 520 -28.09 6.41 -18.79
N VAL A 521 -27.42 7.47 -19.27
CA VAL A 521 -26.82 7.50 -20.62
C VAL A 521 -25.37 6.97 -20.54
N PRO A 522 -25.04 5.85 -21.23
CA PRO A 522 -23.68 5.32 -21.27
C PRO A 522 -22.81 6.08 -22.28
N ALA A 523 -21.53 6.30 -21.97
CA ALA A 523 -20.62 7.00 -22.89
C ALA A 523 -20.40 6.23 -24.20
N SER A 524 -20.26 4.90 -24.13
CA SER A 524 -20.07 4.05 -25.30
C SER A 524 -21.26 4.10 -26.27
N GLY A 525 -22.49 4.05 -25.75
CA GLY A 525 -23.70 4.16 -26.56
C GLY A 525 -23.82 5.53 -27.21
N LEU A 526 -23.47 6.60 -26.47
CA LEU A 526 -23.50 7.96 -26.99
C LEU A 526 -22.42 8.20 -28.05
N ALA A 527 -21.22 7.64 -27.85
CA ALA A 527 -20.13 7.65 -28.83
C ALA A 527 -20.55 7.00 -30.15
N HIS A 528 -21.22 5.84 -30.08
CA HIS A 528 -21.73 5.16 -31.26
C HIS A 528 -22.83 5.98 -31.96
N ALA A 529 -23.81 6.49 -31.22
CA ALA A 529 -24.89 7.30 -31.76
C ALA A 529 -24.39 8.60 -32.42
N GLY A 530 -23.39 9.25 -31.83
CA GLY A 530 -22.81 10.48 -32.36
C GLY A 530 -21.76 10.30 -33.46
N GLY A 531 -21.52 9.08 -33.94
CA GLY A 531 -20.54 8.81 -34.99
C GLY A 531 -19.09 9.06 -34.57
N ALA A 532 -18.71 8.65 -33.35
CA ALA A 532 -17.33 8.75 -32.89
C ALA A 532 -16.35 8.03 -33.81
N MET A 533 -15.24 8.69 -34.13
CA MET A 533 -14.15 8.14 -34.96
C MET A 533 -13.20 7.22 -34.18
N PHE A 534 -13.30 7.23 -32.84
CA PHE A 534 -12.61 6.28 -31.99
C PHE A 534 -13.50 5.06 -31.74
N ASP A 535 -12.91 3.91 -31.48
CA ASP A 535 -13.64 2.68 -31.21
C ASP A 535 -13.80 2.48 -29.69
N PRO A 536 -15.02 2.56 -29.14
CA PRO A 536 -15.25 2.37 -27.72
C PRO A 536 -14.83 1.00 -27.19
N ALA A 537 -14.70 -0.02 -28.04
CA ALA A 537 -14.23 -1.34 -27.62
C ALA A 537 -12.72 -1.35 -27.36
N THR A 538 -11.93 -0.64 -28.16
CA THR A 538 -10.47 -0.56 -28.00
C THR A 538 -10.03 0.59 -27.08
N ASP A 539 -10.82 1.67 -26.98
CA ASP A 539 -10.60 2.81 -26.09
C ASP A 539 -11.43 2.72 -24.78
N THR A 540 -11.77 1.50 -24.33
CA THR A 540 -12.66 1.24 -23.19
C THR A 540 -12.29 2.03 -21.93
N ASP A 541 -11.01 2.05 -21.54
CA ASP A 541 -10.54 2.75 -20.33
C ASP A 541 -10.71 4.27 -20.44
N ALA A 542 -10.36 4.85 -21.59
CA ALA A 542 -10.50 6.29 -21.85
C ALA A 542 -11.97 6.72 -21.87
N VAL A 543 -12.84 5.93 -22.50
CA VAL A 543 -14.30 6.16 -22.53
C VAL A 543 -14.88 6.11 -21.11
N ALA A 544 -14.49 5.11 -20.32
CA ALA A 544 -14.94 4.99 -18.93
C ALA A 544 -14.45 6.16 -18.05
N ALA A 545 -13.20 6.58 -18.22
CA ALA A 545 -12.63 7.72 -17.49
C ALA A 545 -13.38 9.03 -17.81
N VAL A 546 -13.63 9.29 -19.09
CA VAL A 546 -14.37 10.47 -19.55
C VAL A 546 -15.82 10.45 -19.07
N GLU A 547 -16.47 9.29 -19.07
CA GLU A 547 -17.81 9.13 -18.50
C GLU A 547 -17.86 9.57 -17.04
N ILE A 548 -16.91 9.08 -16.23
CA ILE A 548 -16.83 9.43 -14.82
C ILE A 548 -16.54 10.93 -14.65
N GLU A 549 -15.63 11.50 -15.43
CA GLU A 549 -15.31 12.93 -15.33
C GLU A 549 -16.49 13.84 -15.63
N ILE A 550 -17.23 13.56 -16.70
CA ILE A 550 -18.36 14.40 -17.11
C ILE A 550 -19.52 14.24 -16.14
N LYS A 551 -19.85 13.01 -15.70
CA LYS A 551 -20.94 12.74 -14.75
C LYS A 551 -20.66 13.33 -13.36
N TYR A 552 -19.40 13.34 -12.92
CA TYR A 552 -19.01 13.78 -11.58
C TYR A 552 -18.31 15.15 -11.56
N GLU A 553 -18.28 15.88 -12.68
CA GLU A 553 -17.56 17.17 -12.85
C GLU A 553 -17.82 18.15 -11.70
N GLY A 554 -19.09 18.37 -11.34
CA GLY A 554 -19.46 19.29 -10.26
C GLY A 554 -19.01 18.85 -8.87
N TYR A 555 -18.90 17.55 -8.61
CA TYR A 555 -18.37 17.03 -7.35
C TYR A 555 -16.85 17.11 -7.31
N VAL A 556 -16.19 16.71 -8.40
CA VAL A 556 -14.73 16.79 -8.59
C VAL A 556 -14.25 18.23 -8.43
N ARG A 557 -14.94 19.20 -9.05
CA ARG A 557 -14.59 20.62 -8.93
C ARG A 557 -14.68 21.12 -7.48
N ARG A 558 -15.71 20.74 -6.74
CA ARG A 558 -15.86 21.12 -5.32
C ARG A 558 -14.76 20.51 -4.45
N GLU A 559 -14.42 19.24 -4.66
CA GLU A 559 -13.28 18.61 -3.96
C GLU A 559 -11.96 19.31 -4.28
N ALA A 560 -11.72 19.63 -5.56
CA ALA A 560 -10.51 20.32 -6.00
C ALA A 560 -10.39 21.75 -5.42
N GLU A 561 -11.49 22.51 -5.37
CA GLU A 561 -11.51 23.83 -4.73
C GLU A 561 -11.18 23.74 -3.22
N ARG A 562 -11.71 22.72 -2.53
CA ARG A 562 -11.39 22.47 -1.11
C ARG A 562 -9.93 22.07 -0.92
N ALA A 563 -9.40 21.20 -1.77
CA ALA A 563 -8.00 20.77 -1.75
C ALA A 563 -7.05 21.95 -1.92
N ARG A 564 -7.27 22.83 -2.91
CA ARG A 564 -6.49 24.05 -3.12
C ARG A 564 -6.47 24.97 -1.89
N SER A 565 -7.59 25.06 -1.16
CA SER A 565 -7.65 25.87 0.05
C SER A 565 -6.79 25.30 1.19
N LEU A 566 -6.70 23.97 1.30
CA LEU A 566 -5.86 23.30 2.28
C LEU A 566 -4.37 23.37 1.90
N ARG A 567 -4.03 23.26 0.59
CA ARG A 567 -2.65 23.42 0.10
C ARG A 567 -2.04 24.77 0.49
N ARG A 568 -2.80 25.86 0.40
CA ARG A 568 -2.33 27.20 0.84
C ARG A 568 -1.89 27.24 2.30
N GLN A 569 -2.42 26.35 3.15
CA GLN A 569 -1.99 26.22 4.55
C GLN A 569 -0.76 25.33 4.69
N ALA A 570 -0.53 24.40 3.75
CA ALA A 570 0.67 23.57 3.70
C ALA A 570 1.90 24.39 3.28
N ASP A 571 1.71 25.44 2.46
CA ASP A 571 2.79 26.37 2.07
C ASP A 571 3.39 27.17 3.26
N PHE A 572 2.73 27.17 4.43
CA PHE A 572 3.30 27.78 5.64
C PHE A 572 4.24 26.79 6.32
N GLU A 573 5.52 26.88 5.98
CA GLU A 573 6.60 26.08 6.57
C GLU A 573 6.85 26.45 8.03
N LEU A 574 7.11 25.43 8.85
CA LEU A 574 7.51 25.53 10.25
C LEU A 574 9.00 25.16 10.37
N PRO A 575 9.82 25.95 11.08
CA PRO A 575 11.21 25.62 11.34
C PRO A 575 11.37 24.29 12.11
N ASP A 576 12.37 23.49 11.76
CA ASP A 576 12.68 22.20 12.39
C ASP A 576 13.10 22.35 13.88
N ASP A 577 13.63 23.52 14.24
CA ASP A 577 14.19 23.89 15.54
C ASP A 577 13.23 24.76 16.38
N LEU A 578 11.98 24.90 15.96
CA LEU A 578 10.99 25.70 16.69
C LEU A 578 10.81 25.16 18.13
N PRO A 579 10.97 26.00 19.17
CA PRO A 579 10.91 25.56 20.56
C PRO A 579 9.45 25.43 21.03
N TYR A 580 8.72 24.42 20.52
CA TYR A 580 7.29 24.23 20.77
C TYR A 580 6.90 24.29 22.26
N GLU A 581 7.72 23.72 23.14
CA GLU A 581 7.45 23.70 24.59
C GLU A 581 7.45 25.10 25.22
N GLU A 582 8.18 26.07 24.64
CA GLU A 582 8.29 27.44 25.12
C GLU A 582 7.13 28.34 24.65
N LEU A 583 6.28 27.88 23.73
CA LEU A 583 5.21 28.66 23.11
C LEU A 583 3.97 28.77 24.02
N LEU A 584 4.07 29.54 25.12
CA LEU A 584 3.05 29.61 26.18
C LEU A 584 1.64 30.06 25.72
N SER A 585 1.51 30.66 24.54
CA SER A 585 0.22 31.03 23.93
C SER A 585 -0.53 29.86 23.28
N ILE A 586 0.08 28.66 23.28
CA ILE A 586 -0.45 27.39 22.78
C ILE A 586 -0.76 26.48 23.97
N SER A 587 -1.86 25.72 23.90
CA SER A 587 -2.25 24.78 24.95
C SER A 587 -1.13 23.77 25.26
N SER A 588 -1.04 23.31 26.51
CA SER A 588 0.00 22.36 26.93
C SER A 588 -0.05 21.05 26.14
N GLU A 589 -1.25 20.52 25.90
CA GLU A 589 -1.46 19.31 25.09
C GLU A 589 -0.97 19.50 23.64
N ALA A 590 -1.31 20.63 23.00
CA ALA A 590 -0.87 20.91 21.64
C ALA A 590 0.66 21.09 21.57
N ARG A 591 1.28 21.76 22.55
CA ARG A 591 2.74 21.91 22.63
C ARG A 591 3.46 20.58 22.74
N GLU A 592 3.05 19.72 23.66
CA GLU A 592 3.65 18.39 23.86
C GLU A 592 3.57 17.56 22.57
N LYS A 593 2.39 17.55 21.94
CA LYS A 593 2.18 16.80 20.71
C LYS A 593 2.95 17.37 19.52
N MET A 594 2.99 18.70 19.35
CA MET A 594 3.80 19.32 18.29
C MET A 594 5.30 19.13 18.54
N ALA A 595 5.76 19.17 19.79
CA ALA A 595 7.15 18.90 20.15
C ALA A 595 7.56 17.46 19.80
N ARG A 596 6.64 16.50 19.99
CA ARG A 596 6.83 15.09 19.61
C ARG A 596 6.80 14.87 18.09
N VAL A 597 5.80 15.40 17.40
CA VAL A 597 5.61 15.18 15.95
C VAL A 597 6.56 16.02 15.09
N ARG A 598 6.96 17.21 15.59
CA ARG A 598 7.73 18.23 14.87
C ARG A 598 7.20 18.48 13.46
N PRO A 599 5.98 19.06 13.34
CA PRO A 599 5.37 19.26 12.04
C PRO A 599 6.19 20.23 11.18
N SER A 600 6.34 19.92 9.89
CA SER A 600 7.06 20.75 8.90
C SER A 600 6.18 21.87 8.33
N THR A 601 4.86 21.76 8.45
CA THR A 601 3.90 22.73 7.92
C THR A 601 2.77 22.99 8.90
N LEU A 602 2.14 24.17 8.78
CA LEU A 602 0.94 24.50 9.55
C LEU A 602 -0.21 23.51 9.29
N ALA A 603 -0.38 23.09 8.03
CA ALA A 603 -1.41 22.11 7.67
C ALA A 603 -1.18 20.77 8.37
N GLN A 604 0.08 20.32 8.49
CA GLN A 604 0.40 19.12 9.26
C GLN A 604 0.10 19.32 10.75
N ALA A 605 0.51 20.44 11.34
CA ALA A 605 0.24 20.76 12.74
C ALA A 605 -1.27 20.68 13.06
N GLY A 606 -2.11 21.17 12.14
CA GLY A 606 -3.56 21.13 12.29
C GLY A 606 -4.21 19.76 12.19
N ARG A 607 -3.48 18.74 11.73
CA ARG A 607 -3.94 17.34 11.67
C ARG A 607 -3.51 16.52 12.88
N ILE A 608 -2.63 17.05 13.73
CA ILE A 608 -2.21 16.39 14.96
C ILE A 608 -3.45 16.29 15.88
N PRO A 609 -3.85 15.08 16.32
CA PRO A 609 -5.00 14.92 17.20
C PRO A 609 -4.86 15.74 18.48
N GLY A 610 -5.84 16.58 18.81
CA GLY A 610 -5.80 17.45 19.99
C GLY A 610 -5.28 18.87 19.75
N VAL A 611 -4.81 19.19 18.53
CA VAL A 611 -4.50 20.57 18.14
C VAL A 611 -5.77 21.28 17.67
N SER A 612 -6.11 22.42 18.30
CA SER A 612 -7.29 23.20 17.94
C SER A 612 -7.00 24.28 16.89
N PRO A 613 -8.03 24.82 16.21
CA PRO A 613 -7.85 25.98 15.33
C PRO A 613 -7.27 27.21 16.05
N ALA A 614 -7.53 27.37 17.35
CA ALA A 614 -6.97 28.46 18.15
C ALA A 614 -5.46 28.27 18.36
N ASP A 615 -5.01 27.05 18.64
CA ASP A 615 -3.58 26.72 18.77
C ASP A 615 -2.83 27.03 17.46
N LEU A 616 -3.43 26.73 16.30
CA LEU A 616 -2.83 27.04 15.00
C LEU A 616 -2.70 28.55 14.75
N GLN A 617 -3.69 29.34 15.15
CA GLN A 617 -3.60 30.80 15.03
C GLN A 617 -2.49 31.35 15.92
N SER A 618 -2.39 30.88 17.17
CA SER A 618 -1.28 31.22 18.08
C SER A 618 0.07 30.82 17.48
N LEU A 619 0.18 29.62 16.89
CA LEU A 619 1.40 29.14 16.25
C LEU A 619 1.88 30.05 15.12
N ILE A 620 0.98 30.51 14.25
CA ILE A 620 1.34 31.46 13.18
C ILE A 620 1.94 32.74 13.76
N LEU A 621 1.34 33.28 14.83
CA LEU A 621 1.81 34.51 15.48
C LEU A 621 3.17 34.31 16.14
N GLU A 622 3.38 33.19 16.85
CA GLU A 622 4.65 32.86 17.49
C GLU A 622 5.76 32.62 16.46
N VAL A 623 5.50 31.88 15.38
CA VAL A 623 6.48 31.66 14.30
C VAL A 623 6.89 32.98 13.64
N ARG A 624 5.93 33.89 13.38
CA ARG A 624 6.24 35.23 12.86
C ARG A 624 7.04 36.08 13.85
N ARG A 625 6.83 35.90 15.16
CA ARG A 625 7.62 36.57 16.20
C ARG A 625 9.03 35.99 16.29
N TRP A 626 9.16 34.67 16.23
CA TRP A 626 10.42 33.95 16.25
C TRP A 626 11.31 34.32 15.05
N ARG A 627 10.77 34.28 13.82
CA ARG A 627 11.50 34.70 12.60
C ARG A 627 12.01 36.15 12.67
N ARG A 628 11.26 37.06 13.30
CA ARG A 628 11.69 38.45 13.49
C ARG A 628 12.81 38.60 14.52
N LYS A 629 12.85 37.73 15.54
CA LYS A 629 13.94 37.72 16.50
C LYS A 629 15.21 37.20 15.85
N GLU A 630 15.15 36.08 15.13
CA GLU A 630 16.31 35.53 14.42
C GLU A 630 16.91 36.51 13.42
N ALA A 631 16.07 37.15 12.60
CA ALA A 631 16.50 38.18 11.65
C ALA A 631 17.11 39.44 12.30
N CYS A 632 17.02 39.59 13.63
CA CYS A 632 17.66 40.67 14.38
C CYS A 632 19.00 40.22 15.02
N PHE A 633 19.29 38.91 15.04
CA PHE A 633 20.52 38.32 15.55
C PHE A 633 21.49 37.86 14.44
N THR A 634 21.00 37.66 13.21
CA THR A 634 21.79 37.60 11.97
C THR A 634 21.92 38.97 11.34
#